data_AF-A0A9E8A9M1-F1
#
_entry.id   AF-A0A9E8A9M1-F1
#
_cell.length_a   1.000
_cell.length_b   1.000
_cell.length_c   1.000
_cell.angle_alpha   90.00
_cell.angle_beta   90.00
_cell.angle_gamma   90.00
#
_symmetry.space_group_name_H-M   'P 1'
#
loop_
_entity.id
_entity.type
_entity.pdbx_description
1 polymer ?
#
loop_
_entity_poly.entity_id
_entity_poly.type
_entity_poly.pdbx_seq_one_letter_code
_entity_poly.pdbx_strand_id
1 'polypeptide(L)'
;MASQVTRFAGLSDRDRKSVMPLPKLAAGDRVELHVHRKNGREHTFELPTAAAEVVEHLIDRLLSGERVAVLTEEQELSPTEAAGILGISRPLVVLRMDRGDLLFRYVGKHRRARLKDVLALKARLDAQRNAMEALADDAEDLHVRYGV
;
A
#
# COMPACT_ATOMS: atom_id res chain seq x y z
N MET A 1 2.64 12.85 20.11
CA MET A 1 3.54 12.93 18.94
C MET A 1 3.77 11.53 18.41
N ALA A 2 2.93 11.05 17.49
CA ALA A 2 3.14 9.79 16.76
C ALA A 2 2.16 9.73 15.58
N SER A 3 2.70 10.02 14.40
CA SER A 3 2.23 9.70 13.05
C SER A 3 2.72 10.83 12.16
N GLN A 4 3.96 10.71 11.69
CA GLN A 4 4.36 11.46 10.52
C GLN A 4 4.11 10.50 9.37
N VAL A 5 2.96 10.63 8.72
CA VAL A 5 2.88 10.25 7.31
C VAL A 5 4.03 11.00 6.67
N THR A 6 5.04 10.26 6.21
CA THR A 6 6.15 10.81 5.44
C THR A 6 5.58 11.28 4.11
N ARG A 7 5.05 12.52 4.13
CA ARG A 7 4.70 13.39 3.01
C ARG A 7 4.18 12.68 1.75
N PHE A 8 2.90 12.84 1.45
CA PHE A 8 2.39 12.48 0.12
C PHE A 8 3.18 13.21 -0.97
N ALA A 9 3.86 12.45 -1.80
CA ALA A 9 4.55 12.95 -2.97
C ALA A 9 3.63 12.82 -4.20
N GLY A 10 3.68 13.82 -5.06
CA GLY A 10 3.01 13.83 -6.36
C GLY A 10 3.89 14.58 -7.34
N LEU A 11 3.84 14.19 -8.61
CA LEU A 11 4.50 14.93 -9.69
C LEU A 11 3.59 16.07 -10.16
N SER A 12 4.19 17.24 -10.43
CA SER A 12 3.48 18.28 -11.16
C SER A 12 3.22 17.85 -12.61
N ASP A 13 2.27 18.46 -13.30
CA ASP A 13 2.02 18.15 -14.73
C ASP A 13 3.24 18.41 -15.62
N ARG A 14 4.12 19.34 -15.22
CA ARG A 14 5.39 19.58 -15.89
C ARG A 14 6.37 18.43 -15.68
N ASP A 15 6.50 17.96 -14.43
CA ASP A 15 7.43 16.88 -14.09
C ASP A 15 6.96 15.55 -14.71
N ARG A 16 5.64 15.31 -14.76
CA ARG A 16 5.06 14.11 -15.38
C ARG A 16 5.38 14.00 -16.87
N LYS A 17 5.50 15.13 -17.58
CA LYS A 17 5.90 15.14 -19.00
C LYS A 17 7.38 14.89 -19.23
N SER A 18 8.22 15.11 -18.21
CA SER A 18 9.68 14.91 -18.30
C SER A 18 10.14 13.56 -17.77
N VAL A 19 9.36 12.89 -16.92
CA VAL A 19 9.69 11.57 -16.39
C VAL A 19 9.36 10.53 -17.46
N MET A 20 10.37 9.84 -17.96
CA MET A 20 10.15 8.64 -18.75
C MET A 20 9.77 7.47 -17.82
N PRO A 21 8.83 6.61 -18.21
CA PRO A 21 8.56 5.39 -17.47
C PRO A 21 9.85 4.55 -17.40
N LEU A 22 10.11 3.97 -16.23
CA LEU A 22 11.20 3.01 -16.10
C LEU A 22 10.88 1.80 -16.99
N PRO A 23 11.84 1.32 -17.79
CA PRO A 23 11.67 0.02 -18.43
C PRO A 23 11.56 -1.05 -17.36
N LYS A 24 10.80 -2.12 -17.64
CA LYS A 24 10.74 -3.28 -16.76
C LYS A 24 12.14 -3.86 -16.59
N LEU A 25 12.57 -4.00 -15.35
CA LEU A 25 13.90 -4.51 -15.02
C LEU A 25 13.95 -6.02 -15.32
N ALA A 26 14.91 -6.43 -16.14
CA ALA A 26 15.21 -7.82 -16.44
C ALA A 26 16.27 -8.38 -15.48
N ALA A 27 16.35 -9.71 -15.41
CA ALA A 27 17.38 -10.38 -14.62
C ALA A 27 18.78 -10.01 -15.14
N GLY A 28 19.58 -9.35 -14.28
CA GLY A 28 20.92 -8.85 -14.62
C GLY A 28 21.01 -7.35 -14.83
N ASP A 29 19.87 -6.65 -14.91
CA ASP A 29 19.86 -5.19 -14.98
C ASP A 29 20.32 -4.58 -13.64
N ARG A 30 21.04 -3.47 -13.75
CA ARG A 30 21.49 -2.68 -12.60
C ARG A 30 20.81 -1.32 -12.63
N VAL A 31 20.33 -0.90 -11.47
CA VAL A 31 19.74 0.42 -11.28
C VAL A 31 20.66 1.27 -10.43
N GLU A 32 20.99 2.46 -10.91
CA GLU A 32 21.84 3.41 -10.23
C GLU A 32 21.10 4.72 -9.99
N LEU A 33 21.23 5.28 -8.78
CA LEU A 33 20.72 6.61 -8.44
C LEU A 33 21.85 7.62 -8.49
N HIS A 34 21.76 8.52 -9.47
CA HIS A 34 22.68 9.63 -9.64
C HIS A 34 22.15 10.86 -8.90
N VAL A 35 22.95 11.38 -7.96
CA VAL A 35 22.62 12.58 -7.19
C VAL A 35 23.60 13.70 -7.57
N HIS A 36 23.13 14.65 -8.37
CA HIS A 36 23.88 15.87 -8.67
C HIS A 36 23.65 16.91 -7.57
N ARG A 37 24.71 17.26 -6.85
CA ARG A 37 24.67 18.32 -5.82
C ARG A 37 24.99 19.68 -6.43
N LYS A 38 24.48 20.74 -5.79
CA LYS A 38 24.71 22.15 -6.20
C LYS A 38 26.18 22.56 -6.25
N ASN A 39 27.08 21.83 -5.58
CA ASN A 39 28.52 22.07 -5.60
C ASN A 39 29.25 21.34 -6.75
N GLY A 40 28.51 20.80 -7.72
CA GLY A 40 29.07 20.06 -8.85
C GLY A 40 29.52 18.64 -8.53
N ARG A 41 29.37 18.17 -7.28
CA ARG A 41 29.65 16.77 -6.93
C ARG A 41 28.50 15.88 -7.36
N GLU A 42 28.85 14.80 -8.04
CA GLU A 42 27.94 13.70 -8.36
C GLU A 42 28.20 12.54 -7.40
N HIS A 43 27.15 11.85 -6.97
CA HIS A 43 27.25 10.59 -6.25
C HIS A 43 26.34 9.58 -6.92
N THR A 44 26.90 8.42 -7.23
CA THR A 44 26.18 7.29 -7.80
C THR A 44 26.02 6.23 -6.71
N PHE A 45 24.79 5.75 -6.53
CA PHE A 45 24.46 4.68 -5.61
C PHE A 45 23.87 3.52 -6.40
N GLU A 46 24.44 2.32 -6.31
CA GLU A 46 23.78 1.11 -6.81
C GLU A 46 22.55 0.81 -5.93
N LEU A 47 21.39 0.59 -6.56
CA LEU A 47 20.17 0.22 -5.87
C LEU A 47 20.08 -1.31 -5.77
N PRO A 48 19.85 -1.87 -4.57
CA PRO A 48 19.46 -3.27 -4.46
C PRO A 48 18.18 -3.56 -5.24
N THR A 49 18.03 -4.78 -5.76
CA THR A 49 16.88 -5.19 -6.58
C THR A 49 15.54 -4.85 -5.92
N ALA A 50 15.37 -5.15 -4.63
CA ALA A 50 14.16 -4.83 -3.89
C ALA A 50 13.85 -3.33 -3.83
N ALA A 51 14.87 -2.46 -3.78
CA ALA A 51 14.67 -1.02 -3.80
C ALA A 51 14.31 -0.51 -5.20
N ALA A 52 14.92 -1.11 -6.23
CA ALA A 52 14.63 -0.79 -7.62
C ALA A 52 13.17 -1.12 -7.99
N GLU A 53 12.66 -2.29 -7.57
CA GLU A 53 11.26 -2.70 -7.76
C GLU A 53 10.28 -1.70 -7.11
N VAL A 54 10.60 -1.21 -5.91
CA VAL A 54 9.77 -0.21 -5.21
C VAL A 54 9.79 1.12 -5.97
N VAL A 55 10.93 1.54 -6.50
CA VAL A 55 11.06 2.77 -7.30
C VAL A 55 10.28 2.68 -8.62
N GLU A 56 10.32 1.52 -9.29
CA GLU A 56 9.52 1.24 -10.49
C GLU A 56 8.02 1.41 -10.20
N HIS A 57 7.51 0.72 -9.18
CA HIS A 57 6.11 0.84 -8.76
C HIS A 57 5.75 2.27 -8.35
N LEU A 58 6.64 2.97 -7.66
CA LEU A 58 6.43 4.36 -7.26
C LEU A 58 6.27 5.27 -8.47
N ILE A 59 7.15 5.16 -9.46
CA ILE A 59 7.13 6.00 -10.67
C ILE A 59 5.88 5.74 -11.49
N ASP A 60 5.48 4.47 -11.68
CA ASP A 60 4.26 4.12 -12.41
C ASP A 60 3.00 4.74 -11.80
N ARG A 61 2.89 4.70 -10.47
CA ARG A 61 1.77 5.33 -9.74
C ARG A 61 1.77 6.84 -9.91
N LEU A 62 2.93 7.49 -9.78
CA LEU A 62 3.07 8.93 -9.94
C LEU A 62 2.76 9.40 -11.38
N LEU A 63 3.18 8.63 -12.38
CA LEU A 63 2.87 8.86 -13.80
C LEU A 63 1.38 8.68 -14.10
N SER A 64 0.71 7.77 -13.41
CA SER A 64 -0.74 7.57 -13.47
C SER A 64 -1.55 8.69 -12.79
N GLY A 65 -0.88 9.68 -12.21
CA GLY A 65 -1.52 10.80 -11.51
C GLY A 65 -1.90 10.49 -10.06
N GLU A 66 -1.51 9.32 -9.55
CA GLU A 66 -1.75 8.96 -8.15
C GLU A 66 -0.79 9.73 -7.22
N ARG A 67 -1.25 9.95 -5.98
CA ARG A 67 -0.40 10.45 -4.90
C ARG A 67 0.11 9.27 -4.09
N VAL A 68 1.42 9.22 -3.85
CA VAL A 68 2.03 8.09 -3.15
C VAL A 68 2.53 8.52 -1.77
N ALA A 69 2.37 7.65 -0.78
CA ALA A 69 2.94 7.79 0.55
C ALA A 69 3.78 6.55 0.89
N VAL A 70 4.91 6.77 1.55
CA VAL A 70 5.76 5.70 2.08
C VAL A 70 5.41 5.51 3.55
N LEU A 71 5.05 4.28 3.91
CA LEU A 71 4.68 3.87 5.26
C LEU A 71 5.61 2.73 5.70
N THR A 72 5.84 2.61 7.00
CA THR A 72 6.56 1.47 7.58
C THR A 72 5.59 0.57 8.34
N GLU A 73 5.93 -0.72 8.46
CA GLU A 73 5.07 -1.72 9.12
C GLU A 73 4.73 -1.39 10.58
N GLU A 74 5.65 -0.74 11.29
CA GLU A 74 5.48 -0.33 12.68
C GLU A 74 4.75 1.02 12.82
N GLN A 75 4.38 1.65 11.71
CA GLN A 75 3.63 2.89 11.73
C GLN A 75 2.27 2.70 12.38
N GLU A 76 1.91 3.65 13.24
CA GLU A 76 0.65 3.66 13.96
C GLU A 76 -0.45 4.39 13.21
N LEU A 77 -1.56 3.71 13.05
CA LEU A 77 -2.71 4.15 12.30
C LEU A 77 -3.89 4.39 13.26
N SER A 78 -4.58 5.50 13.05
CA SER A 78 -5.93 5.70 13.61
C SER A 78 -6.90 4.66 13.03
N PRO A 79 -8.04 4.43 13.71
CA PRO A 79 -9.13 3.64 13.14
C PRO A 79 -9.62 4.19 11.79
N THR A 80 -9.50 5.50 11.55
CA THR A 80 -9.88 6.12 10.28
C THR A 80 -8.89 5.78 9.16
N GLU A 81 -7.59 5.83 9.42
CA GLU A 81 -6.57 5.42 8.45
C GLU A 81 -6.66 3.92 8.15
N ALA A 82 -6.83 3.09 9.18
CA ALA A 82 -7.02 1.65 9.03
C ALA A 82 -8.30 1.32 8.23
N ALA A 83 -9.38 2.09 8.41
CA ALA A 83 -10.61 1.94 7.62
C ALA A 83 -10.37 2.15 6.12
N GLY A 84 -9.58 3.17 5.76
CA GLY A 84 -9.19 3.42 4.38
C GLY A 84 -8.42 2.24 3.76
N ILE A 85 -7.51 1.62 4.52
CA ILE A 85 -6.72 0.48 4.05
C ILE A 85 -7.57 -0.79 3.92
N LEU A 86 -8.42 -1.05 4.91
CA LEU A 86 -9.27 -2.25 4.95
C LEU A 86 -10.45 -2.18 3.98
N GLY A 87 -10.77 -1.00 3.44
CA GLY A 87 -11.94 -0.80 2.57
C GLY A 87 -13.27 -0.97 3.32
N ILE A 88 -13.29 -0.71 4.63
CA ILE A 88 -14.48 -0.86 5.48
C ILE A 88 -14.74 0.41 6.30
N SER A 89 -15.93 0.53 6.88
CA SER A 89 -16.28 1.70 7.68
C SER A 89 -15.49 1.77 8.99
N ARG A 90 -15.20 2.99 9.47
CA ARG A 90 -14.54 3.22 10.77
C ARG A 90 -15.24 2.51 11.94
N PRO A 91 -16.58 2.53 12.08
CA PRO A 91 -17.25 1.77 13.14
C PRO A 91 -16.94 0.27 13.09
N LEU A 92 -16.83 -0.32 11.89
CA LEU A 92 -16.47 -1.73 11.76
C LEU A 92 -15.01 -1.99 12.18
N VAL A 93 -14.08 -1.09 11.87
CA VAL A 93 -12.70 -1.19 12.38
C VAL A 93 -12.68 -1.16 13.90
N VAL A 94 -13.42 -0.25 14.53
CA VAL A 94 -13.51 -0.17 15.99
C VAL A 94 -14.13 -1.44 16.57
N LEU A 95 -15.16 -1.99 15.94
CA LEU A 95 -15.74 -3.27 16.35
C LEU A 95 -14.71 -4.41 16.27
N ARG A 96 -13.90 -4.47 15.22
CA ARG A 96 -12.82 -5.46 15.07
C ARG A 96 -11.74 -5.29 16.14
N MET A 97 -11.42 -4.05 16.51
CA MET A 97 -10.53 -3.75 17.64
C MET A 97 -11.12 -4.25 18.96
N ASP A 98 -12.38 -3.92 19.25
CA ASP A 98 -13.04 -4.27 20.51
C ASP A 98 -13.25 -5.80 20.65
N ARG A 99 -13.39 -6.53 19.52
CA ARG A 99 -13.44 -8.00 19.47
C ARG A 99 -12.08 -8.69 19.55
N GLY A 100 -10.98 -7.95 19.44
CA GLY A 100 -9.63 -8.50 19.43
C GLY A 100 -9.16 -9.02 18.06
N ASP A 101 -9.96 -8.84 17.00
CA ASP A 101 -9.58 -9.21 15.62
C ASP A 101 -8.46 -8.31 15.08
N LEU A 102 -8.39 -7.07 15.55
CA LEU A 102 -7.34 -6.10 15.22
C LEU A 102 -6.63 -5.65 16.49
N LEU A 103 -5.34 -5.97 16.60
CA LEU A 103 -4.50 -5.50 17.70
C LEU A 103 -4.40 -3.97 17.67
N PHE A 104 -4.60 -3.37 18.83
CA PHE A 104 -4.47 -1.92 19.01
C PHE A 104 -3.91 -1.61 20.40
N ARG A 105 -3.40 -0.39 20.54
CA ARG A 105 -3.05 0.19 21.83
C ARG A 105 -3.59 1.60 21.96
N TYR A 106 -3.62 2.09 23.19
CA TYR A 106 -3.94 3.50 23.44
C TYR A 106 -2.67 4.36 23.37
N VAL A 107 -2.78 5.48 22.66
CA VAL A 107 -1.81 6.57 22.66
C VAL A 107 -2.55 7.82 23.16
N GLY A 108 -2.37 8.11 24.45
CA GLY A 108 -3.25 9.04 25.16
C GLY A 108 -4.68 8.51 25.19
N LYS A 109 -5.64 9.29 24.68
CA LYS A 109 -7.07 8.91 24.62
C LYS A 109 -7.47 8.21 23.33
N HIS A 110 -6.54 8.03 22.38
CA HIS A 110 -6.85 7.53 21.04
C HIS A 110 -6.34 6.11 20.83
N ARG A 111 -7.14 5.27 20.16
CA ARG A 111 -6.73 3.94 19.71
C ARG A 111 -5.79 4.06 18.52
N ARG A 112 -4.77 3.21 18.47
CA ARG A 112 -3.80 3.07 17.37
C ARG A 112 -3.53 1.60 17.08
N ALA A 113 -3.62 1.21 15.82
CA ALA A 113 -3.19 -0.10 15.34
C ALA A 113 -1.91 0.04 14.52
N ARG A 114 -1.03 -0.96 14.56
CA ARG A 114 0.16 -0.94 13.70
C ARG A 114 -0.24 -1.34 12.28
N LEU A 115 0.42 -0.78 11.27
CA LEU A 115 0.14 -1.08 9.87
C LEU A 115 0.24 -2.59 9.59
N LYS A 116 1.23 -3.29 10.14
CA LYS A 116 1.37 -4.74 9.99
C LYS A 116 0.13 -5.53 10.43
N ASP A 117 -0.50 -5.13 11.53
CA ASP A 117 -1.68 -5.81 12.07
C ASP A 117 -2.91 -5.53 11.21
N VAL A 118 -3.01 -4.30 10.68
CA VAL A 118 -4.05 -3.91 9.72
C VAL A 118 -3.91 -4.70 8.41
N LEU A 119 -2.70 -4.83 7.87
CA LEU A 119 -2.44 -5.60 6.65
C LEU A 119 -2.67 -7.10 6.84
N ALA A 120 -2.30 -7.65 8.00
CA ALA A 120 -2.60 -9.04 8.33
C ALA A 120 -4.11 -9.31 8.39
N LEU A 121 -4.89 -8.39 8.97
CA LEU A 121 -6.35 -8.48 8.95
C LEU A 121 -6.89 -8.36 7.51
N LYS A 122 -6.37 -7.42 6.71
CA LYS A 122 -6.76 -7.25 5.31
C LYS A 122 -6.59 -8.55 4.53
N ALA A 123 -5.44 -9.19 4.63
CA ALA A 123 -5.16 -10.45 3.94
C ALA A 123 -6.17 -11.55 4.31
N ARG A 124 -6.56 -11.65 5.58
CA ARG A 124 -7.61 -12.60 6.02
C ARG A 124 -8.98 -12.27 5.44
N LEU A 125 -9.37 -10.99 5.43
CA LEU A 125 -10.65 -10.54 4.89
C LEU A 125 -10.74 -10.75 3.39
N ASP A 126 -9.66 -10.45 2.65
CA ASP A 126 -9.60 -10.63 1.20
C ASP A 126 -9.64 -12.13 0.85
N ALA A 127 -8.96 -13.00 1.60
CA ALA A 127 -9.07 -14.45 1.42
C ALA A 127 -10.50 -14.98 1.68
N GLN A 128 -11.18 -14.48 2.71
CA GLN A 128 -12.56 -14.84 3.00
C GLN A 128 -13.51 -14.38 1.88
N ARG A 129 -13.31 -13.17 1.37
CA ARG A 129 -14.10 -12.62 0.26
C ARG A 129 -13.96 -13.47 -1.00
N ASN A 130 -12.73 -13.79 -1.39
CA ASN A 130 -12.47 -14.59 -2.58
C ASN A 130 -13.08 -16.00 -2.46
N ALA A 131 -13.05 -16.60 -1.26
CA ALA A 131 -13.70 -17.89 -1.02
C ALA A 131 -15.24 -17.79 -1.13
N MET A 132 -15.84 -16.69 -0.66
CA MET A 132 -17.29 -16.45 -0.81
C MET A 132 -17.68 -16.21 -2.27
N GLU A 133 -16.86 -15.46 -3.03
CA GLU A 133 -17.09 -15.23 -4.46
C GLU A 133 -17.01 -16.54 -5.24
N ALA A 134 -16.00 -17.39 -5.00
CA ALA A 134 -15.91 -18.70 -5.64
C ALA A 134 -17.13 -19.61 -5.36
N LEU A 135 -17.65 -19.59 -4.12
CA LEU A 135 -18.86 -20.34 -3.77
C LEU A 135 -20.12 -19.77 -4.44
N ALA A 136 -20.19 -18.45 -4.63
CA ALA A 136 -21.29 -17.81 -5.33
C ALA A 136 -21.27 -18.16 -6.82
N ASP A 137 -20.08 -18.12 -7.44
CA ASP A 137 -19.87 -18.51 -8.84
C ASP A 137 -20.25 -19.98 -9.06
N ASP A 138 -19.79 -20.89 -8.20
CA ASP A 138 -20.15 -22.32 -8.27
C ASP A 138 -21.67 -22.54 -8.13
N ALA A 139 -22.33 -21.79 -7.24
CA ALA A 139 -23.77 -21.86 -7.05
C ALA A 139 -24.55 -21.34 -8.27
N GLU A 140 -24.09 -20.23 -8.88
CA GLU A 140 -24.67 -19.70 -10.11
C GLU A 140 -24.48 -20.66 -11.28
N ASP A 141 -23.29 -21.27 -11.42
CA ASP A 141 -23.00 -22.27 -12.44
C ASP A 141 -23.90 -23.51 -12.31
N LEU A 142 -24.16 -23.93 -11.07
CA LEU A 142 -25.08 -25.05 -10.79
C LEU A 142 -26.53 -24.66 -11.13
N HIS A 143 -26.95 -23.44 -10.80
CA HIS A 143 -28.26 -22.91 -11.15
C HIS A 143 -28.46 -22.85 -12.67
N VAL A 144 -27.46 -22.36 -13.41
CA VAL A 144 -27.50 -22.27 -14.87
C VAL A 144 -27.50 -23.66 -15.52
N ARG A 145 -26.69 -24.60 -15.03
CA ARG A 145 -26.59 -25.96 -15.63
C ARG A 145 -27.75 -26.88 -15.28
N TYR A 146 -28.30 -26.78 -14.07
CA TYR A 146 -29.25 -27.76 -13.55
C TYR A 146 -30.58 -27.17 -13.09
N GLY A 147 -30.75 -25.84 -13.10
CA GLY A 147 -32.02 -25.17 -12.79
C GLY A 147 -32.48 -25.31 -11.34
N VAL A 148 -31.57 -25.66 -10.42
CA VAL A 148 -31.80 -25.72 -8.97
C VAL A 148 -31.48 -24.40 -8.30
#